data_AF-A0A3S4X5S2-F1
#
_entry.id   AF-A0A3S4X5S2-F1
#
_cell.length_a   1.000
_cell.length_b   1.000
_cell.length_c   1.000
_cell.angle_alpha   90.00
_cell.angle_beta   90.00
_cell.angle_gamma   90.00
#
_symmetry.space_group_name_H-M   'P 1'
#
loop_
_entity.id
_entity.type
_entity.pdbx_description
1 polymer ?
#
loop_
_entity_poly.entity_id
_entity_poly.type
_entity_poly.pdbx_seq_one_letter_code
_entity_poly.pdbx_strand_id
1 'polypeptide(L)'
;MKKIVLRTLVASSMAIFAHQAFAAEQVDLRMSWWGGNGRHQVTLKAIEAFEKQNPNIKVKSEYTGWDGHLSRLTTQIAGAPSRT
;
A
#
# COMPACT_ATOMS: atom_id res chain seq x y z
N MET A 1 -39.18 -3.29 30.90
CA MET A 1 -37.72 -3.11 31.05
C MET A 1 -36.88 -4.22 30.40
N LYS A 2 -37.23 -5.51 30.55
CA LYS A 2 -36.47 -6.64 29.94
C LYS A 2 -36.51 -6.73 28.41
N LYS A 3 -37.56 -6.20 27.76
CA LYS A 3 -37.75 -6.27 26.29
C LYS A 3 -37.02 -5.17 25.49
N ILE A 4 -36.56 -4.10 26.16
CA ILE A 4 -35.87 -2.96 25.52
C ILE A 4 -34.38 -3.27 25.37
N VAL A 5 -33.76 -3.89 26.38
CA VAL A 5 -32.35 -4.30 26.36
C VAL A 5 -32.09 -5.40 25.33
N LEU A 6 -33.08 -6.25 25.05
CA LEU A 6 -32.95 -7.34 24.08
C LEU A 6 -32.96 -6.87 22.61
N ARG A 7 -33.52 -5.67 22.33
CA ARG A 7 -33.57 -5.13 20.96
C ARG A 7 -32.34 -4.29 20.59
N THR A 8 -31.65 -3.70 21.57
CA THR A 8 -30.41 -2.95 21.34
C THR A 8 -29.17 -3.83 21.24
N LEU A 9 -29.20 -5.04 21.83
CA LEU A 9 -28.08 -6.00 21.74
C LEU A 9 -27.89 -6.57 20.32
N VAL A 10 -28.97 -6.70 19.55
CA VAL A 10 -28.95 -7.23 18.17
C VAL A 10 -28.43 -6.19 17.16
N ALA A 11 -28.70 -4.90 17.39
CA ALA A 11 -28.19 -3.82 16.53
C ALA A 11 -26.67 -3.61 16.69
N SER A 12 -26.11 -3.93 17.87
CA SER A 12 -24.66 -3.79 18.13
C SER A 12 -23.84 -4.96 17.58
N SER A 13 -24.45 -6.12 17.36
CA SER A 13 -23.77 -7.30 16.81
C SER A 13 -23.67 -7.26 15.28
N MET A 14 -24.59 -6.58 14.60
CA MET A 14 -24.57 -6.45 13.13
C MET A 14 -23.50 -5.47 12.61
N ALA A 15 -23.01 -4.55 13.44
CA ALA A 15 -21.92 -3.64 13.09
C ALA A 15 -20.53 -4.32 13.11
N ILE A 16 -20.38 -5.42 13.87
CA ILE A 16 -19.11 -6.14 14.01
C ILE A 16 -18.89 -7.08 12.81
N PHE A 17 -19.96 -7.61 12.20
CA PHE A 17 -19.87 -8.44 10.99
C PHE A 17 -19.71 -7.62 9.70
N ALA A 18 -20.07 -6.33 9.69
CA ALA A 18 -19.79 -5.43 8.57
C ALA A 18 -18.29 -5.07 8.45
N HIS A 19 -17.52 -5.19 9.54
CA HIS A 19 -16.08 -4.91 9.53
C HIS A 19 -15.22 -6.07 8.98
N GLN A 20 -15.78 -7.28 8.84
CA GLN A 20 -15.00 -8.44 8.40
C GLN A 20 -15.00 -8.67 6.88
N ALA A 21 -15.77 -7.91 6.11
CA ALA A 21 -15.93 -8.14 4.67
C ALA A 21 -14.89 -7.46 3.77
N PHE A 22 -14.00 -6.63 4.31
CA PHE A 22 -12.95 -5.95 3.53
C PHE A 22 -11.61 -5.88 4.27
N ALA A 23 -11.18 -6.97 4.90
CA ALA A 23 -9.76 -7.13 5.22
C ALA A 23 -9.01 -7.30 3.89
N ALA A 24 -8.79 -6.18 3.19
CA ALA A 24 -7.98 -6.16 1.98
C ALA A 24 -6.59 -6.67 2.35
N GLU A 25 -6.17 -7.74 1.68
CA GLU A 25 -4.86 -8.33 1.88
C GLU A 25 -3.78 -7.25 1.81
N GLN A 26 -2.79 -7.34 2.69
CA GLN A 26 -1.68 -6.39 2.74
C GLN A 26 -0.88 -6.52 1.45
N VAL A 27 -0.90 -5.48 0.61
CA VAL A 27 -0.19 -5.44 -0.67
C VAL A 27 1.12 -4.69 -0.51
N ASP A 28 2.24 -5.37 -0.74
CA ASP A 28 3.57 -4.76 -0.79
C ASP A 28 3.98 -4.49 -2.24
N LEU A 29 4.04 -3.22 -2.62
CA LEU A 29 4.56 -2.76 -3.91
C LEU A 29 6.01 -2.31 -3.76
N ARG A 30 6.80 -2.50 -4.82
CA ARG A 30 8.13 -1.89 -4.96
C ARG A 30 8.10 -0.98 -6.16
N MET A 31 8.45 0.29 -5.96
CA MET A 31 8.49 1.29 -7.01
C MET A 31 9.90 1.84 -7.12
N SER A 32 10.47 1.75 -8.31
CA SER A 32 11.77 2.35 -8.63
C SER A 32 11.63 3.49 -9.63
N TRP A 33 12.40 4.56 -9.44
CA TRP A 33 12.45 5.69 -10.38
C TRP A 33 13.80 6.44 -10.30
N TRP A 34 14.04 7.32 -11.26
CA TRP A 34 15.22 8.19 -11.26
C TRP A 34 14.83 9.66 -11.28
N GLY A 35 15.75 10.53 -10.84
CA GLY A 35 15.60 11.97 -10.98
C GLY A 35 16.57 12.77 -10.12
N GLY A 36 16.35 14.09 -10.09
CA GLY A 36 16.99 14.98 -9.11
C GLY A 36 16.21 15.04 -7.80
N ASN A 37 16.80 15.69 -6.80
CA ASN A 37 16.24 15.82 -5.45
C ASN A 37 14.79 16.34 -5.44
N GLY A 38 14.48 17.37 -6.25
CA GLY A 38 13.12 17.90 -6.37
C GLY A 38 12.10 16.86 -6.79
N ARG A 39 12.46 15.94 -7.71
CA ARG A 39 11.58 14.83 -8.11
C ARG A 39 11.39 13.83 -6.97
N HIS A 40 12.47 13.45 -6.28
CA HIS A 40 12.36 12.49 -5.17
C HIS A 40 11.41 13.00 -4.09
N GLN A 41 11.51 14.28 -3.72
CA GLN A 41 10.65 14.89 -2.70
C GLN A 41 9.18 14.88 -3.10
N VAL A 42 8.83 15.27 -4.33
CA VAL A 42 7.43 15.30 -4.76
C VAL A 42 6.87 13.89 -4.95
N THR A 43 7.68 12.93 -5.43
CA THR A 43 7.25 11.53 -5.58
C THR A 43 7.01 10.87 -4.22
N LEU A 44 7.88 11.09 -3.23
CA LEU A 44 7.67 10.57 -1.87
C LEU A 44 6.39 11.12 -1.23
N LYS A 45 6.11 12.41 -1.40
CA LYS A 45 4.85 13.03 -0.93
C LYS A 45 3.62 12.42 -1.61
N ALA A 46 3.71 12.15 -2.92
CA ALA A 46 2.64 11.50 -3.66
C ALA A 46 2.40 10.06 -3.17
N ILE A 47 3.47 9.31 -2.90
CA ILE A 47 3.39 7.96 -2.34
C ILE A 47 2.75 7.98 -0.95
N GLU A 48 3.12 8.93 -0.09
CA GLU A 48 2.51 9.07 1.23
C GLU A 48 1.00 9.38 1.13
N ALA A 49 0.60 10.27 0.22
CA ALA A 49 -0.81 10.57 -0.03
C ALA A 49 -1.57 9.38 -0.63
N PHE A 50 -0.90 8.54 -1.42
CA PHE A 50 -1.46 7.30 -1.96
C PHE A 50 -1.66 6.25 -0.87
N GLU A 51 -0.68 6.02 0.01
CA GLU A 51 -0.83 5.09 1.15
C GLU A 51 -1.91 5.55 2.13
N LYS A 52 -2.07 6.87 2.35
CA LYS A 52 -3.16 7.41 3.18
C LYS A 52 -4.55 7.09 2.61
N GLN A 53 -4.68 7.03 1.29
CA GLN A 53 -5.93 6.67 0.62
C GLN A 53 -6.12 5.15 0.48
N ASN A 54 -5.03 4.39 0.55
CA ASN A 54 -5.02 2.93 0.39
C ASN A 54 -4.28 2.28 1.58
N PRO A 55 -4.90 2.19 2.77
CA PRO A 55 -4.22 1.75 3.99
C PRO A 55 -3.68 0.32 3.92
N ASN A 56 -4.23 -0.51 3.04
CA ASN A 56 -3.81 -1.89 2.79
C ASN A 56 -2.62 -2.01 1.83
N ILE A 57 -2.10 -0.91 1.27
CA ILE A 57 -1.00 -0.91 0.32
C ILE A 57 0.22 -0.22 0.94
N LYS A 58 1.39 -0.85 0.82
CA LYS A 58 2.69 -0.29 1.22
C LYS A 58 3.62 -0.22 0.02
N VAL A 59 4.28 0.92 -0.16
CA VAL A 59 5.15 1.17 -1.32
C VAL A 59 6.59 1.33 -0.87
N LYS A 60 7.42 0.32 -1.17
CA LYS A 60 8.87 0.40 -1.01
C LYS A 60 9.45 1.25 -2.14
N SER A 61 9.99 2.41 -1.76
CA SER A 61 10.55 3.39 -2.68
C SER A 61 12.05 3.16 -2.92
N GLU A 62 12.45 2.98 -4.19
CA GLU A 62 13.84 2.89 -4.61
C GLU A 62 14.17 3.98 -5.64
N TYR A 63 14.88 5.02 -5.24
CA TYR A 63 15.22 6.12 -6.15
C TYR A 63 16.72 6.34 -6.29
N THR A 64 17.14 6.77 -7.48
CA THR A 64 18.54 7.08 -7.78
C THR A 64 18.65 8.38 -8.59
N GLY A 65 19.87 8.90 -8.69
CA GLY A 65 20.22 9.89 -9.71
C GLY A 65 20.10 9.33 -11.13
N TRP A 66 20.35 10.18 -12.13
CA TRP A 66 20.36 9.80 -13.55
C TRP A 66 21.46 8.77 -13.84
N ASP A 67 22.66 8.97 -13.30
CA ASP A 67 23.78 8.05 -13.48
C ASP A 67 23.54 6.74 -12.72
N GLY A 68 23.63 5.62 -13.45
CA GLY A 68 23.57 4.28 -12.90
C GLY A 68 22.17 3.71 -12.68
N HIS A 69 21.09 4.47 -12.90
CA HIS A 69 19.72 3.93 -12.77
C HIS A 69 19.46 2.79 -13.76
N LEU A 70 19.78 3.02 -15.04
CA LEU A 70 19.55 2.04 -16.09
C LEU A 70 20.34 0.76 -15.84
N SER A 71 21.61 0.87 -15.42
CA SER A 71 22.46 -0.28 -15.10
C SER A 71 21.92 -1.10 -13.93
N ARG A 72 21.44 -0.44 -12.86
CA ARG A 72 20.83 -1.15 -11.71
C ARG A 72 19.52 -1.84 -12.11
N LEU A 73 18.69 -1.18 -12.92
CA LEU A 73 17.46 -1.77 -13.43
C LEU A 73 17.74 -2.99 -14.33
N THR A 74 18.69 -2.89 -15.26
CA THR A 74 19.01 -4.02 -16.16
C THR A 74 19.55 -5.21 -15.39
N THR A 75 20.38 -5.01 -14.36
CA THR A 75 20.81 -6.09 -13.46
C THR A 75 19.64 -6.70 -12.69
N GLN A 76 18.71 -5.89 -12.18
CA GLN A 76 17.52 -6.40 -11.49
C GLN A 76 16.61 -7.21 -12.43
N ILE A 77 16.47 -6.79 -13.69
CA ILE A 77 15.69 -7.52 -14.71
C ILE A 77 16.39 -8.82 -15.08
N ALA A 78 17.70 -8.78 -15.36
CA ALA A 78 18.48 -9.96 -15.75
C ALA A 78 18.60 -11.00 -14.63
N GLY A 79 18.63 -10.55 -13.37
CA GLY A 79 18.65 -11.42 -12.19
C GLY A 79 17.27 -11.83 -11.67
N ALA A 80 16.18 -11.32 -12.26
CA ALA A 80 14.84 -11.75 -11.87
C ALA A 80 14.63 -13.20 -12.35
N PRO A 81 14.40 -14.17 -11.44
CA PRO A 81 14.13 -15.54 -11.86
C PRO A 81 12.91 -15.55 -12.78
N SER A 82 13.03 -16.25 -13.92
CA SER A 82 11.91 -16.51 -14.80
C SER A 82 10.80 -17.16 -13.96
N ARG A 83 9.69 -16.45 -13.75
CA ARG A 83 8.49 -17.08 -13.21
C ARG A 83 7.89 -17.97 -14.30
N THR A 84 8.45 -19.16 -14.42
CA THR A 84 7.88 -20.32 -15.11
C THR A 84 7.54 -21.35 -14.06
#